data_AF-A0A955GM51-F1
#
_entry.id   AF-A0A955GM51-F1
#
_cell.length_a   1.000
_cell.length_b   1.000
_cell.length_c   1.000
_cell.angle_alpha   90.00
_cell.angle_beta   90.00
_cell.angle_gamma   90.00
#
_symmetry.space_group_name_H-M   'P 1'
#
loop_
_entity.id
_entity.type
_entity.pdbx_description
1 polymer ?
#
loop_
_entity_poly.entity_id
_entity_poly.type
_entity_poly.pdbx_seq_one_letter_code
_entity_poly.pdbx_strand_id
1 'polypeptide(L)'
;MSLEENNLLKSETSLSDSWLANTKRRLSLAFTIAKSEAKDSSWREKIILGATVLGISFDLGPGNEWLLGLTGVGAHNSFVPTNLAEVLVASTATGLAAGAVSASSQASLGMMTSGSVRSFPETFDYWRKSQDVVPVNSLNPEKNRPDTLTSLTLGTAATVIAKNREPGRNFSKDAKLSLKSAGLIGAVNTGLVGTLSGAGYILDNNGGEQVANNLENIAKNPLTYISIFGIIKAFQLRKMSKERKHSLIALESLYETASKGPETEGLSLEQLVVSLKDPRTVSIHNEKGVRLPLFVPIEYNPELNKEYFSKHEKRDNVFYYTGVDERVSIGERDVQEIKRELESLKNKSLVVTQYMEGQDYKLEKLKSLLDRVEVEYELTNFIDSRNSSPAGTTHFAGYGVQLFKPELQYPSIQDSYNALKELNPETYNDFDGMTLVKGDKLNKKDIEALWQMYDVQFTNLISENPSMQKQTKEDFTKTLLNPATVAGIKYKDGQPICLAYFVSDLRNIYWLRSEYYKEQFPGKNIWYFPGIVTDERHSGGAHSLKVVKMLTDLAHMTGINTIITFQTTNVSKDYIPKIVEQVINSTGTTEISLSEIANYNYSGLKF
;
A
#
# COMPACT_ATOMS: atom_id res chain seq x y z
N MET A 1 49.22 18.74 -1.46
CA MET A 1 49.43 17.30 -1.27
C MET A 1 50.87 16.96 -1.56
N SER A 2 51.56 16.32 -0.62
CA SER A 2 52.93 15.84 -0.84
C SER A 2 52.94 14.69 -1.86
N LEU A 3 54.11 14.40 -2.45
CA LEU A 3 54.26 13.27 -3.39
C LEU A 3 53.90 11.92 -2.71
N GLU A 4 54.08 11.83 -1.38
CA GLU A 4 53.67 10.68 -0.56
C GLU A 4 52.15 10.58 -0.41
N GLU A 5 51.44 11.67 -0.15
CA GLU A 5 49.97 11.68 -0.07
C GLU A 5 49.33 11.28 -1.41
N ASN A 6 49.95 11.69 -2.53
CA ASN A 6 49.48 11.31 -3.86
C ASN A 6 49.75 9.83 -4.20
N ASN A 7 50.81 9.23 -3.64
CA ASN A 7 51.12 7.81 -3.80
C ASN A 7 50.25 6.92 -2.89
N LEU A 8 49.90 7.41 -1.69
CA LEU A 8 48.92 6.79 -0.79
C LEU A 8 47.51 6.78 -1.41
N LEU A 9 47.06 7.90 -1.97
CA LEU A 9 45.77 7.99 -2.65
C LEU A 9 45.68 7.08 -3.89
N LYS A 10 46.80 6.92 -4.63
CA LYS A 10 46.89 5.99 -5.78
C LYS A 10 46.92 4.52 -5.37
N SER A 11 47.55 4.18 -4.24
CA SER A 11 47.55 2.81 -3.74
C SER A 11 46.18 2.41 -3.17
N GLU A 12 45.51 3.33 -2.46
CA GLU A 12 44.15 3.14 -1.93
C GLU A 12 43.10 2.97 -3.04
N THR A 13 43.17 3.77 -4.12
CA THR A 13 42.30 3.61 -5.29
C THR A 13 42.53 2.29 -6.02
N SER A 14 43.79 1.84 -6.16
CA SER A 14 44.09 0.54 -6.78
C SER A 14 43.61 -0.67 -5.96
N LEU A 15 43.65 -0.57 -4.63
CA LEU A 15 43.17 -1.61 -3.71
C LEU A 15 41.63 -1.66 -3.69
N SER A 16 40.98 -0.49 -3.68
CA SER A 16 39.53 -0.33 -3.82
C SER A 16 39.00 -0.99 -5.10
N ASP A 17 39.62 -0.67 -6.25
CA ASP A 17 39.16 -1.16 -7.55
C ASP A 17 39.37 -2.68 -7.71
N SER A 18 40.48 -3.19 -7.19
CA SER A 18 40.77 -4.63 -7.14
C SER A 18 39.76 -5.39 -6.25
N TRP A 19 39.42 -4.84 -5.08
CA TRP A 19 38.44 -5.43 -4.17
C TRP A 19 37.03 -5.44 -4.79
N LEU A 20 36.58 -4.30 -5.34
CA LEU A 20 35.28 -4.18 -6.02
C LEU A 20 35.16 -5.13 -7.23
N ALA A 21 36.21 -5.28 -8.03
CA ALA A 21 36.23 -6.20 -9.16
C ALA A 21 36.13 -7.66 -8.69
N ASN A 22 36.84 -8.03 -7.63
CA ASN A 22 36.80 -9.38 -7.06
C ASN A 22 35.43 -9.70 -6.44
N THR A 23 34.83 -8.75 -5.70
CA THR A 23 33.48 -8.89 -5.13
C THR A 23 32.43 -9.06 -6.24
N LYS A 24 32.44 -8.23 -7.28
CA LYS A 24 31.52 -8.36 -8.43
C LYS A 24 31.66 -9.73 -9.12
N ARG A 25 32.89 -10.21 -9.30
CA ARG A 25 33.16 -11.53 -9.90
C ARG A 25 32.59 -12.66 -9.04
N ARG A 26 32.77 -12.61 -7.72
CA ARG A 26 32.26 -13.61 -6.76
C ARG A 26 30.73 -13.63 -6.70
N LEU A 27 30.09 -12.46 -6.70
CA LEU A 27 28.63 -12.34 -6.72
C LEU A 27 28.04 -12.87 -8.02
N SER A 28 28.58 -12.45 -9.16
CA SER A 28 28.16 -12.93 -10.48
C SER A 28 28.24 -14.46 -10.59
N LEU A 29 29.32 -15.05 -10.06
CA LEU A 29 29.49 -16.49 -10.01
C LEU A 29 28.43 -17.16 -9.11
N ALA A 30 28.17 -16.63 -7.92
CA ALA A 30 27.15 -17.16 -6.99
C ALA A 30 25.74 -17.12 -7.60
N PHE A 31 25.37 -16.02 -8.27
CA PHE A 31 24.09 -15.90 -8.96
C PHE A 31 23.97 -16.84 -10.17
N THR A 32 25.04 -17.00 -10.94
CA THR A 32 25.07 -17.90 -12.10
C THR A 32 24.88 -19.35 -11.68
N ILE A 33 25.60 -19.76 -10.65
CA ILE A 33 25.50 -21.10 -10.04
C ILE A 33 24.09 -21.35 -9.52
N ALA A 34 23.55 -20.43 -8.72
CA ALA A 34 22.23 -20.60 -8.14
C ALA A 34 21.12 -20.59 -9.19
N LYS A 35 21.23 -19.78 -10.25
CA LYS A 35 20.26 -19.79 -11.35
C LYS A 35 20.26 -21.15 -12.06
N SER A 36 21.44 -21.77 -12.22
CA SER A 36 21.56 -23.10 -12.82
C SER A 36 20.90 -24.17 -11.95
N GLU A 37 21.18 -24.20 -10.65
CA GLU A 37 20.65 -25.19 -9.71
C GLU A 37 19.16 -25.03 -9.43
N ALA A 38 18.67 -23.79 -9.39
CA ALA A 38 17.25 -23.53 -9.20
C ALA A 38 16.40 -24.11 -10.33
N LYS A 39 16.95 -24.46 -11.50
CA LYS A 39 16.16 -25.03 -12.59
C LYS A 39 15.58 -26.40 -12.23
N ASP A 40 16.42 -27.25 -11.65
CA ASP A 40 16.11 -28.67 -11.41
C ASP A 40 15.85 -29.00 -9.92
N SER A 41 15.96 -27.98 -9.05
CA SER A 41 15.72 -28.10 -7.61
C SER A 41 14.24 -28.12 -7.21
N SER A 42 13.92 -28.82 -6.12
CA SER A 42 12.63 -28.73 -5.43
C SER A 42 12.38 -27.33 -4.87
N TRP A 43 11.13 -27.01 -4.53
CA TRP A 43 10.76 -25.73 -3.91
C TRP A 43 11.56 -25.42 -2.63
N ARG A 44 11.81 -26.43 -1.78
CA ARG A 44 12.55 -26.25 -0.53
C ARG A 44 14.02 -25.93 -0.80
N GLU A 45 14.62 -26.62 -1.75
CA GLU A 45 15.99 -26.40 -2.22
C GLU A 45 16.15 -25.01 -2.85
N LYS A 46 15.17 -24.56 -3.66
CA LYS A 46 15.13 -23.20 -4.21
C LYS A 46 15.14 -22.11 -3.12
N ILE A 47 14.39 -22.31 -2.04
CA ILE A 47 14.40 -21.38 -0.90
C ILE A 47 15.76 -21.35 -0.21
N ILE A 48 16.34 -22.52 0.06
CA ILE A 48 17.64 -22.65 0.73
C ILE A 48 18.76 -22.01 -0.10
N LEU A 49 18.73 -22.24 -1.41
CA LEU A 49 19.63 -21.67 -2.40
C LEU A 49 19.50 -20.14 -2.48
N GLY A 50 18.27 -19.62 -2.60
CA GLY A 50 18.00 -18.19 -2.62
C GLY A 50 18.44 -17.48 -1.34
N ALA A 51 18.16 -18.08 -0.18
CA ALA A 51 18.59 -17.55 1.11
C ALA A 51 20.12 -17.55 1.25
N THR A 52 20.80 -18.55 0.70
CA THR A 52 22.27 -18.65 0.71
C THR A 52 22.93 -17.62 -0.20
N VAL A 53 22.40 -17.40 -1.41
CA VAL A 53 22.90 -16.35 -2.32
C VAL A 53 22.70 -14.97 -1.73
N LEU A 54 21.53 -14.69 -1.14
CA LEU A 54 21.28 -13.43 -0.46
C LEU A 54 22.22 -13.25 0.73
N GLY A 55 22.44 -14.31 1.50
CA GLY A 55 23.40 -14.33 2.61
C GLY A 55 24.84 -14.05 2.18
N ILE A 56 25.32 -14.72 1.12
CA ILE A 56 26.65 -14.49 0.54
C ILE A 56 26.75 -13.07 -0.04
N SER A 57 25.67 -12.57 -0.65
CA SER A 57 25.63 -11.21 -1.19
C SER A 57 25.69 -10.15 -0.09
N PHE A 58 25.08 -10.45 1.06
CA PHE A 58 25.13 -9.61 2.25
C PHE A 58 26.50 -9.65 2.94
N ASP A 59 27.18 -10.80 2.93
CA ASP A 59 28.51 -11.01 3.54
C ASP A 59 29.67 -10.48 2.68
N LEU A 60 29.55 -10.55 1.35
CA LEU A 60 30.55 -10.06 0.40
C LEU A 60 30.32 -8.60 -0.02
N GLY A 61 29.11 -8.07 0.14
CA GLY A 61 28.74 -6.68 -0.15
C GLY A 61 28.72 -5.80 1.11
N PRO A 62 28.42 -4.49 0.99
CA PRO A 62 28.45 -3.53 2.11
C PRO A 62 27.34 -3.74 3.17
N GLY A 63 26.59 -4.85 3.09
CA GLY A 63 25.40 -5.09 3.89
C GLY A 63 25.71 -5.32 5.36
N ASN A 64 26.78 -6.07 5.65
CA ASN A 64 27.21 -6.33 7.01
C ASN A 64 27.78 -5.06 7.68
N GLU A 65 28.59 -4.27 6.96
CA GLU A 65 29.11 -2.99 7.43
C GLU A 65 28.00 -1.97 7.66
N TRP A 66 27.01 -1.91 6.77
CA TRP A 66 25.84 -1.03 6.91
C TRP A 66 24.98 -1.41 8.13
N LEU A 67 24.71 -2.70 8.33
CA LEU A 67 23.93 -3.19 9.46
C LEU A 67 24.65 -2.95 10.80
N LEU A 68 25.98 -3.16 10.83
CA LEU A 68 26.82 -2.85 12.00
C LEU A 68 26.87 -1.35 12.26
N GLY A 69 26.97 -0.53 11.23
CA GLY A 69 26.93 0.93 11.32
C GLY A 69 25.60 1.44 11.88
N LEU A 70 24.47 0.96 11.37
CA LEU A 70 23.14 1.35 11.87
C LEU A 70 22.90 0.89 13.30
N THR A 71 23.26 -0.35 13.62
CA THR A 71 23.14 -0.88 14.99
C THR A 71 24.04 -0.11 15.94
N GLY A 72 25.27 0.20 15.50
CA GLY A 72 26.22 1.01 16.24
C GLY A 72 25.68 2.40 16.53
N VAL A 73 25.19 3.12 15.51
CA VAL A 73 24.60 4.46 15.67
C VAL A 73 23.37 4.43 16.57
N GLY A 74 22.46 3.46 16.39
CA GLY A 74 21.26 3.32 17.23
C GLY A 74 21.58 3.01 18.70
N ALA A 75 22.54 2.11 18.94
CA ALA A 75 23.01 1.78 20.28
C ALA A 75 23.72 2.98 20.92
N HIS A 76 24.59 3.66 20.18
CA HIS A 76 25.33 4.82 20.66
C HIS A 76 24.40 5.99 21.01
N ASN A 77 23.45 6.33 20.13
CA ASN A 77 22.50 7.43 20.34
C ASN A 77 21.51 7.18 21.48
N SER A 78 21.37 5.93 21.94
CA SER A 78 20.57 5.59 23.12
C SER A 78 21.28 5.97 24.42
N PHE A 79 22.57 6.32 24.36
CA PHE A 79 23.33 6.88 25.46
C PHE A 79 23.66 8.35 25.13
N VAL A 80 23.32 9.30 26.00
CA VAL A 80 23.75 10.70 25.89
C VAL A 80 24.84 10.92 26.94
N PRO A 81 26.11 10.56 26.64
CA PRO A 81 27.14 10.58 27.65
C PRO A 81 27.51 12.02 28.03
N THR A 82 27.53 12.30 29.33
CA THR A 82 27.87 13.61 29.90
C THR A 82 29.30 13.68 30.44
N ASN A 83 29.96 12.52 30.55
CA ASN A 83 31.34 12.40 31.05
C ASN A 83 32.08 11.21 30.39
N LEU A 84 33.40 11.15 30.60
CA LEU A 84 34.28 10.14 29.99
C LEU A 84 33.91 8.70 30.39
N ALA A 85 33.44 8.46 31.62
CA ALA A 85 33.02 7.14 32.06
C ALA A 85 31.76 6.68 31.30
N GLU A 86 30.81 7.59 31.08
CA GLU A 86 29.61 7.32 30.28
C GLU A 86 29.94 7.13 28.79
N VAL A 87 30.93 7.84 28.24
CA VAL A 87 31.44 7.60 26.88
C VAL A 87 31.99 6.17 26.77
N LEU A 88 32.80 5.73 27.73
CA LEU A 88 33.36 4.36 27.73
C LEU A 88 32.27 3.30 27.86
N VAL A 89 31.24 3.54 28.66
CA VAL A 89 30.07 2.65 28.79
C VAL A 89 29.26 2.62 27.49
N ALA A 90 28.98 3.77 26.88
CA ALA A 90 28.26 3.87 25.61
C ALA A 90 29.03 3.18 24.48
N SER A 91 30.34 3.36 24.40
CA SER A 91 31.26 2.71 23.45
C SER A 91 31.29 1.19 23.63
N THR A 92 31.35 0.72 24.87
CA THR A 92 31.32 -0.72 25.19
C THR A 92 29.96 -1.33 24.83
N ALA A 93 28.87 -0.65 25.17
CA ALA A 93 27.51 -1.09 24.83
C ALA A 93 27.29 -1.12 23.30
N THR A 94 27.82 -0.13 22.58
CA THR A 94 27.81 -0.04 21.11
C THR A 94 28.58 -1.21 20.51
N GLY A 95 29.79 -1.49 21.01
CA GLY A 95 30.59 -2.64 20.60
C GLY A 95 29.86 -3.95 20.84
N LEU A 96 29.26 -4.15 22.02
CA LEU A 96 28.52 -5.37 22.35
C LEU A 96 27.29 -5.55 21.46
N ALA A 97 26.54 -4.48 21.19
CA ALA A 97 25.37 -4.52 20.31
C ALA A 97 25.77 -4.87 18.86
N ALA A 98 26.79 -4.20 18.32
CA ALA A 98 27.33 -4.49 17.01
C ALA A 98 27.87 -5.92 16.91
N GLY A 99 28.62 -6.37 17.91
CA GLY A 99 29.14 -7.73 17.98
C GLY A 99 28.07 -8.81 18.07
N ALA A 100 27.00 -8.59 18.85
CA ALA A 100 25.89 -9.52 18.96
C ALA A 100 25.09 -9.64 17.65
N VAL A 101 24.85 -8.52 16.97
CA VAL A 101 24.20 -8.51 15.64
C VAL A 101 25.09 -9.19 14.60
N SER A 102 26.40 -8.90 14.63
CA SER A 102 27.38 -9.56 13.76
C SER A 102 27.39 -11.07 13.97
N ALA A 103 27.47 -11.54 15.22
CA ALA A 103 27.43 -12.96 15.56
C ALA A 103 26.12 -13.62 15.09
N SER A 104 24.98 -12.97 15.31
CA SER A 104 23.67 -13.53 14.92
C SER A 104 23.54 -13.66 13.41
N SER A 105 23.99 -12.65 12.66
CA SER A 105 24.03 -12.66 11.19
C SER A 105 24.92 -13.78 10.67
N GLN A 106 26.15 -13.86 11.18
CA GLN A 106 27.13 -14.87 10.82
C GLN A 106 26.67 -16.29 11.19
N ALA A 107 26.05 -16.49 12.36
CA ALA A 107 25.50 -17.79 12.74
C ALA A 107 24.42 -18.26 11.75
N SER A 108 23.51 -17.35 11.39
CA SER A 108 22.41 -17.63 10.45
C SER A 108 22.97 -17.97 9.06
N LEU A 109 23.94 -17.19 8.59
CA LEU A 109 24.60 -17.40 7.32
C LEU A 109 25.35 -18.73 7.26
N GLY A 110 26.11 -19.06 8.30
CA GLY A 110 26.83 -20.34 8.39
C GLY A 110 25.89 -21.55 8.40
N MET A 111 24.76 -21.46 9.10
CA MET A 111 23.74 -22.52 9.11
C MET A 111 23.06 -22.70 7.76
N MET A 112 22.70 -21.61 7.08
CA MET A 112 22.13 -21.66 5.73
C MET A 112 23.13 -22.26 4.72
N THR A 113 24.38 -21.81 4.81
CA THR A 113 25.48 -22.34 3.99
C THR A 113 25.71 -23.84 4.25
N SER A 114 25.62 -24.30 5.50
CA SER A 114 25.72 -25.73 5.82
C SER A 114 24.62 -26.55 5.15
N GLY A 115 23.38 -26.05 5.18
CA GLY A 115 22.25 -26.68 4.47
C GLY A 115 22.50 -26.76 2.96
N SER A 116 22.98 -25.66 2.37
CA SER A 116 23.26 -25.58 0.94
C SER A 116 24.41 -26.45 0.49
N VAL A 117 25.53 -26.51 1.22
CA VAL A 117 26.67 -27.38 0.86
C VAL A 117 26.27 -28.85 0.85
N ARG A 118 25.35 -29.25 1.72
CA ARG A 118 24.85 -30.63 1.79
C ARG A 118 23.83 -30.93 0.70
N SER A 119 23.03 -29.94 0.31
CA SER A 119 22.03 -30.08 -0.74
C SER A 119 22.65 -30.03 -2.14
N PHE A 120 23.79 -29.33 -2.28
CA PHE A 120 24.46 -29.07 -3.56
C PHE A 120 25.97 -29.35 -3.50
N PRO A 121 26.42 -30.58 -3.21
CA PRO A 121 27.84 -30.86 -2.94
C PRO A 121 28.78 -30.64 -4.14
N GLU A 122 28.30 -30.84 -5.38
CA GLU A 122 29.08 -30.68 -6.62
C GLU A 122 29.38 -29.21 -6.93
N THR A 123 28.40 -28.36 -6.63
CA THR A 123 28.45 -26.90 -6.78
C THR A 123 29.55 -26.25 -5.96
N PHE A 124 29.61 -26.61 -4.68
CA PHE A 124 30.62 -26.07 -3.80
C PHE A 124 32.02 -26.61 -4.16
N ASP A 125 32.07 -27.77 -4.81
CA ASP A 125 33.31 -28.30 -5.36
C ASP A 125 33.81 -27.49 -6.56
N TYR A 126 32.90 -27.06 -7.44
CA TYR A 126 33.19 -26.15 -8.55
C TYR A 126 33.60 -24.76 -8.06
N TRP A 127 32.88 -24.20 -7.10
CA TRP A 127 33.20 -22.90 -6.50
C TRP A 127 34.61 -22.89 -5.87
N ARG A 128 34.98 -23.96 -5.14
CA ARG A 128 36.33 -24.13 -4.60
C ARG A 128 37.41 -24.21 -5.68
N LYS A 129 37.17 -24.95 -6.76
CA LYS A 129 38.12 -25.06 -7.90
C LYS A 129 38.28 -23.73 -8.64
N SER A 130 37.28 -22.86 -8.60
CA SER A 130 37.28 -21.54 -9.25
C SER A 130 37.94 -20.42 -8.41
N GLN A 131 38.26 -20.68 -7.14
CA GLN A 131 39.06 -19.75 -6.35
C GLN A 131 40.53 -19.96 -6.66
N ASP A 132 41.16 -19.01 -7.37
CA ASP A 132 42.61 -18.92 -7.43
C ASP A 132 43.13 -18.83 -5.99
N VAL A 133 43.75 -19.92 -5.54
CA VAL A 133 44.14 -20.14 -4.15
C VAL A 133 45.26 -19.18 -3.80
N VAL A 134 44.97 -18.08 -3.09
CA VAL A 134 45.92 -17.62 -2.06
C VAL A 134 45.82 -18.69 -0.97
N PRO A 135 46.85 -19.52 -0.75
CA PRO A 135 46.73 -20.62 0.19
C PRO A 135 46.46 -20.03 1.57
N VAL A 136 45.34 -20.39 2.19
CA VAL A 136 45.06 -20.03 3.60
C VAL A 136 46.21 -20.49 4.53
N ASN A 137 47.00 -21.48 4.09
CA ASN A 137 48.20 -21.97 4.77
C ASN A 137 49.43 -21.06 4.66
N SER A 138 49.45 -20.01 3.83
CA SER A 138 50.61 -19.12 3.72
C SER A 138 50.75 -18.13 4.88
N LEU A 139 49.80 -18.12 5.83
CA LEU A 139 49.80 -17.20 6.97
C LEU A 139 50.39 -17.79 8.26
N ASN A 140 50.46 -19.12 8.43
CA ASN A 140 51.29 -19.78 9.46
C ASN A 140 51.28 -21.33 9.29
N PRO A 141 52.34 -21.96 8.76
CA PRO A 141 52.36 -23.42 8.55
C PRO A 141 52.48 -24.25 9.84
N GLU A 142 52.94 -23.66 10.96
CA GLU A 142 53.34 -24.42 12.15
C GLU A 142 52.26 -24.59 13.23
N LYS A 143 51.09 -23.96 13.08
CA LYS A 143 49.99 -24.11 14.04
C LYS A 143 48.76 -24.71 13.36
N ASN A 144 48.40 -25.93 13.75
CA ASN A 144 47.13 -26.62 13.47
C ASN A 144 45.88 -25.89 14.05
N ARG A 145 45.83 -24.55 13.99
CA ARG A 145 44.67 -23.72 14.37
C ARG A 145 44.08 -22.95 13.17
N PRO A 146 43.83 -23.59 12.01
CA PRO A 146 43.24 -22.91 10.86
C PRO A 146 41.82 -22.40 11.16
N ASP A 147 41.09 -23.01 12.09
CA ASP A 147 39.65 -22.73 12.28
C ASP A 147 39.36 -21.29 12.74
N THR A 148 40.18 -20.75 13.64
CA THR A 148 39.98 -19.42 14.26
C THR A 148 40.34 -18.31 13.28
N LEU A 149 41.54 -18.39 12.68
CA LEU A 149 42.05 -17.36 11.76
C LEU A 149 41.27 -17.36 10.44
N THR A 150 40.91 -18.54 9.92
CA THR A 150 40.11 -18.66 8.68
C THR A 150 38.72 -18.08 8.86
N SER A 151 38.09 -18.28 10.02
CA SER A 151 36.77 -17.69 10.29
C SER A 151 36.79 -16.18 10.46
N LEU A 152 37.90 -15.64 10.96
CA LEU A 152 38.11 -14.19 11.06
C LEU A 152 38.36 -13.55 9.69
N THR A 153 39.08 -14.24 8.80
CA THR A 153 39.45 -13.70 7.49
C THR A 153 38.38 -13.94 6.41
N LEU A 154 37.63 -15.04 6.49
CA LEU A 154 36.72 -15.48 5.41
C LEU A 154 35.23 -15.52 5.81
N GLY A 155 34.89 -15.31 7.08
CA GLY A 155 33.53 -15.41 7.58
C GLY A 155 33.06 -16.84 7.89
N THR A 156 31.87 -16.96 8.47
CA THR A 156 31.30 -18.26 8.90
C THR A 156 30.94 -19.17 7.75
N ALA A 157 30.41 -18.63 6.64
CA ALA A 157 30.03 -19.37 5.45
C ALA A 157 31.24 -20.11 4.84
N ALA A 158 32.33 -19.39 4.61
CA ALA A 158 33.55 -19.96 4.05
C ALA A 158 34.17 -21.03 4.96
N THR A 159 34.09 -20.84 6.28
CA THR A 159 34.57 -21.83 7.27
C THR A 159 33.77 -23.12 7.20
N VAL A 160 32.44 -23.04 7.07
CA VAL A 160 31.57 -24.20 6.89
C VAL A 160 31.86 -24.91 5.56
N ILE A 161 32.03 -24.16 4.47
CA ILE A 161 32.33 -24.70 3.14
C ILE A 161 33.67 -25.45 3.15
N ALA A 162 34.71 -24.86 3.75
CA ALA A 162 36.05 -25.46 3.81
C ALA A 162 36.09 -26.78 4.59
N LYS A 163 35.20 -26.95 5.57
CA LYS A 163 35.26 -28.03 6.54
C LYS A 163 34.23 -29.15 6.34
N ASN A 164 33.22 -28.95 5.50
CA ASN A 164 32.12 -29.90 5.30
C ASN A 164 32.57 -31.32 4.87
N ARG A 165 33.79 -31.47 4.31
CA ARG A 165 34.34 -32.74 3.82
C ARG A 165 35.13 -33.57 4.83
N GLU A 166 35.30 -33.09 6.07
CA GLU A 166 35.89 -33.93 7.11
C GLU A 166 35.01 -35.18 7.32
N PRO A 167 35.56 -36.41 7.21
CA PRO A 167 34.79 -37.64 7.37
C PRO A 167 33.98 -37.64 8.67
N GLY A 168 32.68 -37.96 8.58
CA GLY A 168 31.78 -37.99 9.74
C GLY A 168 31.19 -36.65 10.16
N ARG A 169 31.25 -35.61 9.31
CA ARG A 169 30.53 -34.34 9.56
C ARG A 169 29.05 -34.39 9.18
N ASN A 170 28.21 -33.91 10.11
CA ASN A 170 26.77 -33.76 9.93
C ASN A 170 26.34 -32.30 10.19
N PHE A 171 25.10 -31.96 9.86
CA PHE A 171 24.56 -30.60 10.01
C PHE A 171 24.74 -30.06 11.44
N SER A 172 24.58 -30.91 12.46
CA SER A 172 24.77 -30.54 13.86
C SER A 172 26.21 -30.07 14.15
N LYS A 173 27.22 -30.77 13.62
CA LYS A 173 28.64 -30.39 13.75
C LYS A 173 28.94 -29.07 13.02
N ASP A 174 28.34 -28.85 11.86
CA ASP A 174 28.54 -27.61 11.10
C ASP A 174 27.80 -26.43 11.74
N ALA A 175 26.57 -26.61 12.24
CA ALA A 175 25.85 -25.59 12.99
C ALA A 175 26.60 -25.18 14.27
N LYS A 176 27.20 -26.16 14.96
CA LYS A 176 28.06 -25.88 16.12
C LYS A 176 29.32 -25.11 15.72
N LEU A 177 29.91 -25.40 14.55
CA LEU A 177 31.03 -24.64 14.01
C LEU A 177 30.62 -23.20 13.63
N SER A 178 29.48 -23.03 12.95
CA SER A 178 28.92 -21.72 12.62
C SER A 178 28.69 -20.87 13.86
N LEU A 179 28.11 -21.43 14.92
CA LEU A 179 27.89 -20.73 16.19
C LEU A 179 29.21 -20.34 16.88
N LYS A 180 30.21 -21.22 16.86
CA LYS A 180 31.54 -20.91 17.42
C LYS A 180 32.24 -19.79 16.65
N SER A 181 32.26 -19.87 15.32
CA SER A 181 32.87 -18.87 14.45
C SER A 181 32.11 -17.53 14.53
N ALA A 182 30.79 -17.57 14.59
CA ALA A 182 29.95 -16.39 14.81
C ALA A 182 30.24 -15.70 16.15
N GLY A 183 30.34 -16.47 17.24
CA GLY A 183 30.71 -15.94 18.55
C GLY A 183 32.10 -15.28 18.54
N LEU A 184 33.06 -15.87 17.83
CA LEU A 184 34.40 -15.29 17.67
C LEU A 184 34.38 -13.99 16.86
N ILE A 185 33.71 -13.96 15.71
CA ILE A 185 33.59 -12.75 14.88
C ILE A 185 32.84 -11.65 15.64
N GLY A 186 31.78 -12.00 16.38
CA GLY A 186 31.07 -11.07 17.24
C GLY A 186 31.94 -10.51 18.36
N ALA A 187 32.77 -11.34 18.99
CA ALA A 187 33.73 -10.88 20.00
C ALA A 187 34.80 -9.95 19.41
N VAL A 188 35.30 -10.25 18.22
CA VAL A 188 36.30 -9.41 17.52
C VAL A 188 35.69 -8.09 17.07
N ASN A 189 34.47 -8.10 16.52
CA ASN A 189 33.75 -6.87 16.14
C ASN A 189 33.34 -6.04 17.37
N THR A 190 32.98 -6.69 18.48
CA THR A 190 32.81 -6.02 19.78
C THR A 190 34.11 -5.33 20.19
N GLY A 191 35.22 -6.06 20.09
CA GLY A 191 36.56 -5.56 20.37
C GLY A 191 36.91 -4.38 19.51
N LEU A 192 36.81 -4.49 18.18
CA LEU A 192 37.16 -3.45 17.20
C LEU A 192 36.28 -2.20 17.33
N VAL A 193 34.96 -2.36 17.38
CA VAL A 193 34.02 -1.22 17.52
C VAL A 193 34.15 -0.58 18.91
N GLY A 194 34.39 -1.38 19.95
CA GLY A 194 34.67 -0.90 21.31
C GLY A 194 36.02 -0.21 21.45
N THR A 195 37.08 -0.72 20.79
CA THR A 195 38.45 -0.18 20.87
C THR A 195 38.65 1.05 20.01
N LEU A 196 38.05 1.14 18.82
CA LEU A 196 38.08 2.36 18.00
C LEU A 196 37.39 3.56 18.70
N SER A 197 36.59 3.29 19.72
CA SER A 197 35.87 4.29 20.51
C SER A 197 36.53 4.57 21.87
N GLY A 198 37.71 3.99 22.18
CA GLY A 198 38.35 4.12 23.50
C GLY A 198 39.75 3.48 23.66
N ALA A 199 40.62 3.53 22.64
CA ALA A 199 41.91 2.83 22.67
C ALA A 199 42.99 3.56 23.50
N GLY A 200 43.26 3.00 24.69
CA GLY A 200 44.49 3.20 25.43
C GLY A 200 44.69 2.20 26.59
N TYR A 201 43.60 1.69 27.18
CA TYR A 201 43.71 1.01 28.49
C TYR A 201 43.45 -0.51 28.51
N ILE A 202 42.65 -1.04 27.59
CA ILE A 202 42.14 -2.43 27.72
C ILE A 202 43.05 -3.47 27.03
N LEU A 203 43.84 -3.07 26.03
CA LEU A 203 44.63 -4.01 25.24
C LEU A 203 45.92 -4.52 25.92
N ASP A 204 46.41 -3.86 26.98
CA ASP A 204 47.68 -4.26 27.61
C ASP A 204 47.55 -5.32 28.72
N ASN A 205 46.36 -5.56 29.32
CA ASN A 205 46.31 -6.27 30.61
C ASN A 205 45.49 -7.56 30.73
N ASN A 206 44.59 -7.91 29.80
CA ASN A 206 43.61 -8.97 30.08
C ASN A 206 43.65 -10.11 29.04
N GLY A 207 44.41 -11.17 29.35
CA GLY A 207 44.52 -12.39 28.56
C GLY A 207 43.18 -13.12 28.33
N GLY A 208 43.13 -13.97 27.29
CA GLY A 208 41.91 -14.57 26.72
C GLY A 208 41.04 -15.45 27.64
N GLU A 209 41.49 -15.77 28.85
CA GLU A 209 40.73 -16.54 29.84
C GLU A 209 39.64 -15.68 30.52
N GLN A 210 39.87 -14.37 30.68
CA GLN A 210 38.84 -13.43 31.15
C GLN A 210 37.76 -13.17 30.10
N VAL A 211 38.10 -13.27 28.81
CA VAL A 211 37.15 -13.13 27.70
C VAL A 211 36.15 -14.30 27.70
N ALA A 212 36.60 -15.51 28.00
CA ALA A 212 35.73 -16.69 28.12
C ALA A 212 34.77 -16.59 29.33
N ASN A 213 35.27 -16.13 30.49
CA ASN A 213 34.44 -15.92 31.68
C ASN A 213 33.44 -14.75 31.49
N ASN A 214 33.83 -13.71 30.76
CA ASN A 214 32.92 -12.61 30.40
C ASN A 214 31.85 -13.06 29.40
N LEU A 215 32.15 -13.95 28.45
CA LEU A 215 31.15 -14.53 27.55
C LEU A 215 30.13 -15.41 28.30
N GLU A 216 30.55 -16.15 29.32
CA GLU A 216 29.64 -16.92 30.17
C GLU A 216 28.73 -16.01 31.02
N ASN A 217 29.28 -14.90 31.53
CA ASN A 217 28.49 -13.88 32.24
C ASN A 217 27.56 -13.08 31.30
N ILE A 218 27.94 -12.88 30.04
CA ILE A 218 27.09 -12.29 28.99
C ILE A 218 25.93 -13.23 28.65
N ALA A 219 26.15 -14.54 28.56
CA ALA A 219 25.07 -15.52 28.37
C ALA A 219 24.06 -15.54 29.54
N LYS A 220 24.51 -15.15 30.74
CA LYS A 220 23.68 -14.95 31.96
C LYS A 220 23.15 -13.52 32.10
N ASN A 221 23.53 -12.58 31.22
CA ASN A 221 23.18 -11.17 31.28
C ASN A 221 21.76 -10.92 30.70
N PRO A 222 20.96 -10.00 31.30
CA PRO A 222 19.67 -9.55 30.77
C PRO A 222 19.64 -9.22 29.26
N LEU A 223 20.76 -8.84 28.65
CA LEU A 223 20.87 -8.58 27.20
C LEU A 223 20.79 -9.86 26.32
N THR A 224 21.24 -11.01 26.82
CA THR A 224 20.99 -12.32 26.18
C THR A 224 19.51 -12.71 26.31
N TYR A 225 18.89 -12.30 27.42
CA TYR A 225 17.43 -12.37 27.58
C TYR A 225 16.72 -11.45 26.58
N ILE A 226 17.23 -10.25 26.30
CA ILE A 226 16.67 -9.32 25.30
C ILE A 226 16.79 -9.85 23.88
N SER A 227 17.85 -10.57 23.52
CA SER A 227 17.99 -11.20 22.19
C SER A 227 17.11 -12.45 22.04
N ILE A 228 16.98 -13.28 23.08
CA ILE A 228 15.99 -14.38 23.11
C ILE A 228 14.56 -13.81 23.09
N PHE A 229 14.29 -12.73 23.84
CA PHE A 229 13.02 -12.03 23.85
C PHE A 229 12.75 -11.36 22.51
N GLY A 230 13.77 -10.85 21.82
CA GLY A 230 13.70 -10.32 20.46
C GLY A 230 13.36 -11.40 19.44
N ILE A 231 13.92 -12.60 19.56
CA ILE A 231 13.57 -13.76 18.72
C ILE A 231 12.14 -14.25 19.03
N ILE A 232 11.75 -14.34 20.30
CA ILE A 232 10.38 -14.68 20.72
C ILE A 232 9.39 -13.61 20.25
N LYS A 233 9.73 -12.33 20.35
CA LYS A 233 8.93 -11.22 19.85
C LYS A 233 8.87 -11.21 18.34
N ALA A 234 9.94 -11.48 17.62
CA ALA A 234 9.93 -11.63 16.17
C ALA A 234 9.07 -12.83 15.74
N PHE A 235 9.11 -13.94 16.48
CA PHE A 235 8.24 -15.10 16.24
C PHE A 235 6.77 -14.79 16.55
N GLN A 236 6.49 -14.09 17.66
CA GLN A 236 5.15 -13.59 18.00
C GLN A 236 4.65 -12.60 16.94
N LEU A 237 5.49 -11.66 16.50
CA LEU A 237 5.18 -10.71 15.43
C LEU A 237 4.95 -11.41 14.09
N ARG A 238 5.68 -12.49 13.79
CA ARG A 238 5.47 -13.32 12.60
C ARG A 238 4.17 -14.13 12.69
N LYS A 239 3.84 -14.66 13.87
CA LYS A 239 2.55 -15.33 14.14
C LYS A 239 1.38 -14.33 14.02
N MET A 240 1.49 -13.18 14.67
CA MET A 240 0.55 -12.06 14.57
C MET A 240 0.45 -11.51 13.14
N SER A 241 1.55 -11.50 12.38
CA SER A 241 1.57 -11.12 10.96
C SER A 241 0.84 -12.14 10.10
N LYS A 242 0.98 -13.44 10.38
CA LYS A 242 0.25 -14.51 9.69
C LYS A 242 -1.24 -14.47 10.00
N GLU A 243 -1.60 -14.28 11.27
CA GLU A 243 -2.98 -14.10 11.73
C GLU A 243 -3.59 -12.82 11.13
N ARG A 244 -2.88 -11.67 11.20
CA ARG A 244 -3.29 -10.44 10.50
C ARG A 244 -3.46 -10.66 9.01
N LYS A 245 -2.55 -11.37 8.35
CA LYS A 245 -2.63 -11.64 6.91
C LYS A 245 -3.87 -12.48 6.58
N HIS A 246 -4.18 -13.49 7.40
CA HIS A 246 -5.41 -14.26 7.21
C HIS A 246 -6.69 -13.44 7.48
N SER A 247 -6.68 -12.58 8.51
CA SER A 247 -7.80 -11.69 8.79
C SER A 247 -7.98 -10.62 7.71
N LEU A 248 -6.88 -10.07 7.18
CA LEU A 248 -6.91 -9.09 6.09
C LEU A 248 -7.38 -9.73 4.78
N ILE A 249 -6.86 -10.91 4.42
CA ILE A 249 -7.34 -11.65 3.24
C ILE A 249 -8.82 -12.01 3.37
N ALA A 250 -9.27 -12.38 4.57
CA ALA A 250 -10.68 -12.61 4.82
C ALA A 250 -11.48 -11.31 4.67
N LEU A 251 -11.08 -10.21 5.29
CA LEU A 251 -11.77 -8.91 5.17
C LEU A 251 -11.83 -8.41 3.72
N GLU A 252 -10.71 -8.49 2.99
CA GLU A 252 -10.57 -8.10 1.60
C GLU A 252 -11.47 -8.94 0.69
N SER A 253 -11.41 -10.27 0.82
CA SER A 253 -12.27 -11.18 0.07
C SER A 253 -13.75 -10.96 0.36
N LEU A 254 -14.13 -10.68 1.61
CA LEU A 254 -15.54 -10.47 1.98
C LEU A 254 -16.09 -9.17 1.40
N TYR A 255 -15.23 -8.15 1.28
CA TYR A 255 -15.60 -6.84 0.80
C TYR A 255 -15.62 -6.76 -0.73
N GLU A 256 -14.63 -7.33 -1.41
CA GLU A 256 -14.59 -7.42 -2.87
C GLU A 256 -15.81 -8.16 -3.45
N THR A 257 -16.31 -9.18 -2.75
CA THR A 257 -17.47 -9.95 -3.22
C THR A 257 -18.80 -9.24 -2.95
N ALA A 258 -18.81 -8.25 -2.03
CA ALA A 258 -20.01 -7.53 -1.62
C ALA A 258 -20.32 -6.30 -2.47
N SER A 259 -19.39 -5.84 -3.33
CA SER A 259 -19.64 -4.78 -4.30
C SER A 259 -19.85 -5.40 -5.67
N LYS A 260 -21.06 -5.24 -6.23
CA LYS A 260 -21.39 -5.78 -7.57
C LYS A 260 -21.70 -4.70 -8.61
N GLY A 261 -22.05 -3.48 -8.19
CA GLY A 261 -22.35 -2.38 -9.12
C GLY A 261 -21.15 -1.49 -9.48
N PRO A 262 -21.39 -0.32 -10.09
CA PRO A 262 -20.32 0.62 -10.47
C PRO A 262 -19.62 1.33 -9.29
N GLU A 263 -20.25 1.37 -8.11
CA GLU A 263 -19.68 1.98 -6.90
C GLU A 263 -18.85 0.99 -6.08
N THR A 264 -17.88 1.51 -5.34
CA THR A 264 -17.22 0.82 -4.24
C THR A 264 -18.18 0.84 -3.04
N GLU A 265 -18.89 -0.25 -2.78
CA GLU A 265 -19.93 -0.25 -1.74
C GLU A 265 -19.37 -0.58 -0.36
N GLY A 266 -19.40 0.39 0.55
CA GLY A 266 -19.17 0.20 1.99
C GLY A 266 -17.87 0.82 2.54
N LEU A 267 -17.15 0.08 3.38
CA LEU A 267 -15.90 0.54 3.99
C LEU A 267 -14.64 -0.02 3.31
N SER A 268 -13.65 0.84 3.08
CA SER A 268 -12.30 0.41 2.72
C SER A 268 -11.69 -0.52 3.78
N LEU A 269 -10.69 -1.33 3.39
CA LEU A 269 -10.01 -2.23 4.33
C LEU A 269 -9.43 -1.48 5.55
N GLU A 270 -8.89 -0.29 5.33
CA GLU A 270 -8.40 0.56 6.41
C GLU A 270 -9.54 1.00 7.33
N GLN A 271 -10.67 1.45 6.77
CA GLN A 271 -11.85 1.85 7.54
C GLN A 271 -12.42 0.68 8.35
N LEU A 272 -12.48 -0.53 7.79
CA LEU A 272 -12.89 -1.75 8.50
C LEU A 272 -11.98 -2.07 9.69
N VAL A 273 -10.66 -1.96 9.50
CA VAL A 273 -9.68 -2.23 10.56
C VAL A 273 -9.74 -1.18 11.67
N VAL A 274 -9.94 0.09 11.32
CA VAL A 274 -10.09 1.17 12.29
C VAL A 274 -11.42 1.04 13.03
N SER A 275 -12.52 0.73 12.34
CA SER A 275 -13.85 0.61 12.96
C SER A 275 -13.91 -0.51 13.99
N LEU A 276 -13.20 -1.62 13.78
CA LEU A 276 -13.11 -2.74 14.74
C LEU A 276 -12.48 -2.36 16.09
N LYS A 277 -11.74 -1.24 16.15
CA LYS A 277 -11.18 -0.70 17.40
C LYS A 277 -12.16 0.20 18.14
N ASP A 278 -13.22 0.66 17.49
CA ASP A 278 -14.26 1.46 18.11
C ASP A 278 -15.14 0.56 19.00
N PRO A 279 -15.31 0.87 20.29
CA PRO A 279 -16.17 0.09 21.18
C PRO A 279 -17.65 0.13 20.79
N ARG A 280 -18.09 1.09 19.97
CA ARG A 280 -19.47 1.18 19.45
C ARG A 280 -19.72 0.23 18.27
N THR A 281 -18.67 -0.32 17.66
CA THR A 281 -18.81 -1.23 16.52
C THR A 281 -19.34 -2.58 16.99
N VAL A 282 -20.53 -2.94 16.51
CA VAL A 282 -21.09 -4.29 16.67
C VAL A 282 -20.38 -5.20 15.66
N SER A 283 -19.87 -6.32 16.14
CA SER A 283 -19.06 -7.24 15.35
C SER A 283 -19.57 -8.67 15.41
N ILE A 284 -19.26 -9.45 14.39
CA ILE A 284 -19.52 -10.89 14.31
C ILE A 284 -18.22 -11.65 14.12
N HIS A 285 -18.26 -12.98 14.26
CA HIS A 285 -17.12 -13.83 13.95
C HIS A 285 -17.45 -14.73 12.75
N ASN A 286 -16.49 -14.90 11.84
CA ASN A 286 -16.62 -15.94 10.81
C ASN A 286 -16.26 -17.33 11.36
N GLU A 287 -16.40 -18.37 10.53
CA GLU A 287 -16.07 -19.76 10.89
C GLU A 287 -14.62 -19.97 11.40
N LYS A 288 -13.71 -19.06 11.04
CA LYS A 288 -12.30 -19.09 11.47
C LYS A 288 -12.05 -18.28 12.75
N GLY A 289 -13.11 -17.75 13.37
CA GLY A 289 -13.03 -16.89 14.55
C GLY A 289 -12.50 -15.48 14.26
N VAL A 290 -12.46 -15.06 12.99
CA VAL A 290 -12.04 -13.70 12.63
C VAL A 290 -13.20 -12.75 12.91
N ARG A 291 -12.93 -11.72 13.72
CA ARG A 291 -13.88 -10.65 14.04
C ARG A 291 -14.08 -9.74 12.83
N LEU A 292 -15.34 -9.50 12.46
CA LEU A 292 -15.77 -8.69 11.32
C LEU A 292 -16.74 -7.61 11.83
N PRO A 293 -16.64 -6.36 11.34
CA PRO A 293 -17.59 -5.32 11.73
C PRO A 293 -18.93 -5.53 10.99
N LEU A 294 -20.03 -5.48 11.74
CA LEU A 294 -21.39 -5.64 11.22
C LEU A 294 -22.12 -4.29 11.14
N PHE A 295 -22.14 -3.58 12.28
CA PHE A 295 -22.67 -2.23 12.39
C PHE A 295 -21.55 -1.32 12.88
N VAL A 296 -21.20 -0.34 12.07
CA VAL A 296 -20.10 0.60 12.34
C VAL A 296 -20.66 1.99 12.52
N PRO A 297 -20.12 2.83 13.42
CA PRO A 297 -20.49 4.24 13.46
C PRO A 297 -20.37 4.90 12.08
N ILE A 298 -21.35 5.72 11.71
CA ILE A 298 -21.47 6.26 10.35
C ILE A 298 -20.24 7.08 9.91
N GLU A 299 -19.50 7.67 10.84
CA GLU A 299 -18.26 8.41 10.57
C GLU A 299 -17.16 7.57 9.91
N TYR A 300 -17.25 6.25 9.95
CA TYR A 300 -16.33 5.38 9.23
C TYR A 300 -16.65 5.25 7.75
N ASN A 301 -17.88 5.56 7.32
CA ASN A 301 -18.30 5.56 5.92
C ASN A 301 -18.43 7.01 5.40
N PRO A 302 -17.40 7.55 4.72
CA PRO A 302 -17.41 8.93 4.23
C PRO A 302 -18.38 9.16 3.05
N GLU A 303 -18.90 8.09 2.44
CA GLU A 303 -19.87 8.19 1.35
C GLU A 303 -21.29 8.47 1.85
N LEU A 304 -21.53 8.34 3.16
CA LEU A 304 -22.81 8.67 3.77
C LEU A 304 -22.84 10.09 4.35
N ASN A 305 -23.95 10.77 4.13
CA ASN A 305 -24.16 12.14 4.57
C ASN A 305 -24.55 12.21 6.05
N LYS A 306 -23.55 12.29 6.94
CA LYS A 306 -23.77 12.43 8.39
C LYS A 306 -24.66 13.63 8.76
N GLU A 307 -24.55 14.74 8.04
CA GLU A 307 -25.36 15.94 8.31
C GLU A 307 -26.84 15.68 8.02
N TYR A 308 -27.14 14.96 6.93
CA TYR A 308 -28.50 14.52 6.61
C TYR A 308 -29.11 13.74 7.79
N PHE A 309 -28.43 12.71 8.30
CA PHE A 309 -28.97 11.89 9.39
C PHE A 309 -29.11 12.65 10.70
N SER A 310 -28.16 13.54 11.00
CA SER A 310 -28.21 14.38 12.20
C SER A 310 -29.40 15.35 12.17
N LYS A 311 -29.72 15.90 10.98
CA LYS A 311 -30.81 16.86 10.77
C LYS A 311 -32.19 16.18 10.74
N HIS A 312 -32.33 15.10 9.99
CA HIS A 312 -33.64 14.52 9.66
C HIS A 312 -34.09 13.42 10.61
N GLU A 313 -33.16 12.59 11.09
CA GLU A 313 -33.53 11.42 11.89
C GLU A 313 -33.45 11.68 13.40
N LYS A 314 -32.75 12.75 13.82
CA LYS A 314 -32.62 13.19 15.22
C LYS A 314 -32.25 12.04 16.17
N ARG A 315 -31.31 11.19 15.75
CA ARG A 315 -30.79 10.06 16.53
C ARG A 315 -29.38 10.37 17.02
N ASP A 316 -29.07 9.94 18.23
CA ASP A 316 -27.76 10.13 18.86
C ASP A 316 -26.70 9.21 18.22
N ASN A 317 -27.12 8.01 17.81
CA ASN A 317 -26.23 7.01 17.22
C ASN A 317 -26.72 6.62 15.84
N VAL A 318 -25.89 6.85 14.82
CA VAL A 318 -26.16 6.37 13.47
C VAL A 318 -25.08 5.39 13.09
N PHE A 319 -25.49 4.19 12.71
CA PHE A 319 -24.63 3.11 12.29
C PHE A 319 -24.84 2.82 10.82
N TYR A 320 -23.79 2.38 10.13
CA TYR A 320 -23.85 1.80 8.81
C TYR A 320 -23.79 0.28 8.91
N TYR A 321 -24.68 -0.41 8.20
CA TYR A 321 -24.59 -1.84 7.99
C TYR A 321 -23.59 -2.14 6.87
N THR A 322 -22.47 -2.76 7.21
CA THR A 322 -21.35 -3.04 6.30
C THR A 322 -21.69 -4.09 5.22
N GLY A 323 -22.75 -4.87 5.42
CA GLY A 323 -23.06 -6.03 4.59
C GLY A 323 -22.16 -7.21 4.95
N VAL A 324 -22.77 -8.36 5.25
CA VAL A 324 -22.03 -9.60 5.51
C VAL A 324 -22.06 -10.45 4.25
N ASP A 325 -20.90 -10.79 3.69
CA ASP A 325 -20.77 -11.73 2.57
C ASP A 325 -21.61 -12.99 2.80
N GLU A 326 -22.31 -13.46 1.76
CA GLU A 326 -23.20 -14.61 1.82
C GLU A 326 -22.56 -15.88 2.41
N ARG A 327 -21.24 -16.04 2.27
CA ARG A 327 -20.47 -17.18 2.77
C ARG A 327 -20.18 -17.12 4.26
N VAL A 328 -20.37 -15.98 4.91
CA VAL A 328 -20.20 -15.87 6.37
C VAL A 328 -21.50 -16.23 7.07
N SER A 329 -21.48 -17.40 7.72
CA SER A 329 -22.53 -17.83 8.64
C SER A 329 -22.42 -17.07 9.96
N ILE A 330 -23.53 -16.46 10.41
CA ILE A 330 -23.60 -15.83 11.73
C ILE A 330 -24.06 -16.89 12.74
N GLY A 331 -23.14 -17.31 13.60
CA GLY A 331 -23.38 -18.32 14.61
C GLY A 331 -24.30 -17.83 15.73
N GLU A 332 -24.90 -18.76 16.47
CA GLU A 332 -25.87 -18.43 17.52
C GLU A 332 -25.29 -17.53 18.61
N ARG A 333 -24.02 -17.72 18.96
CA ARG A 333 -23.32 -16.84 19.90
C ARG A 333 -23.30 -15.38 19.42
N ASP A 334 -23.01 -15.15 18.15
CA ASP A 334 -22.98 -13.80 17.58
C ASP A 334 -24.40 -13.22 17.51
N VAL A 335 -25.43 -14.02 17.22
CA VAL A 335 -26.84 -13.57 17.27
C VAL A 335 -27.21 -13.05 18.65
N GLN A 336 -26.87 -13.79 19.72
CA GLN A 336 -27.15 -13.36 21.10
C GLN A 336 -26.34 -12.10 21.48
N GLU A 337 -25.11 -11.98 21.00
CA GLU A 337 -24.30 -10.77 21.21
C GLU A 337 -24.90 -9.56 20.50
N ILE A 338 -25.27 -9.71 19.22
CA ILE A 338 -25.96 -8.67 18.45
C ILE A 338 -27.26 -8.26 19.14
N LYS A 339 -28.05 -9.22 19.64
CA LYS A 339 -29.29 -8.94 20.38
C LYS A 339 -29.04 -8.01 21.55
N ARG A 340 -28.08 -8.37 22.41
CA ARG A 340 -27.71 -7.57 23.57
C ARG A 340 -27.24 -6.16 23.17
N GLU A 341 -26.40 -6.05 22.13
CA GLU A 341 -25.92 -4.75 21.67
C GLU A 341 -27.07 -3.90 21.10
N LEU A 342 -27.95 -4.46 20.25
CA LEU A 342 -29.09 -3.75 19.69
C LEU A 342 -30.13 -3.35 20.75
N GLU A 343 -30.40 -4.21 21.74
CA GLU A 343 -31.27 -3.87 22.87
C GLU A 343 -30.72 -2.70 23.70
N SER A 344 -29.40 -2.61 23.87
CA SER A 344 -28.76 -1.47 24.54
C SER A 344 -28.87 -0.15 23.77
N LEU A 345 -29.13 -0.25 22.46
CA LEU A 345 -29.23 0.86 21.51
C LEU A 345 -30.67 1.33 21.24
N LYS A 346 -31.68 0.64 21.82
CA LYS A 346 -33.12 0.86 21.58
C LYS A 346 -33.53 2.32 21.76
N ASN A 347 -34.39 2.82 20.88
CA ASN A 347 -34.90 4.20 20.83
C ASN A 347 -33.87 5.33 20.57
N LYS A 348 -32.57 5.03 20.48
CA LYS A 348 -31.51 6.05 20.31
C LYS A 348 -30.73 5.92 19.00
N SER A 349 -30.97 4.86 18.25
CA SER A 349 -30.08 4.45 17.17
C SER A 349 -30.80 4.22 15.85
N LEU A 350 -30.08 4.47 14.76
CA LEU A 350 -30.49 4.22 13.38
C LEU A 350 -29.44 3.35 12.72
N VAL A 351 -29.82 2.24 12.09
CA VAL A 351 -28.92 1.48 11.21
C VAL A 351 -29.27 1.79 9.76
N VAL A 352 -28.34 2.39 9.05
CA VAL A 352 -28.42 2.77 7.64
C VAL A 352 -27.85 1.65 6.78
N THR A 353 -28.53 1.32 5.70
CA THR A 353 -28.02 0.41 4.67
C THR A 353 -28.19 1.03 3.28
N GLN A 354 -27.21 0.77 2.42
CA GLN A 354 -27.25 1.06 0.99
C GLN A 354 -27.33 -0.28 0.25
N TYR A 355 -28.19 -0.36 -0.75
CA TYR A 355 -28.32 -1.52 -1.61
C TYR A 355 -28.63 -1.08 -3.04
N MET A 356 -28.16 -1.88 -3.99
CA MET A 356 -28.47 -1.69 -5.40
C MET A 356 -29.82 -2.35 -5.73
N GLU A 357 -30.69 -1.64 -6.42
CA GLU A 357 -31.99 -2.14 -6.87
C GLU A 357 -31.84 -3.42 -7.69
N GLY A 358 -32.68 -4.42 -7.41
CA GLY A 358 -32.58 -5.75 -8.01
C GLY A 358 -31.48 -6.64 -7.42
N GLN A 359 -30.68 -6.12 -6.46
CA GLN A 359 -29.70 -6.88 -5.69
C GLN A 359 -29.95 -6.74 -4.19
N ASP A 360 -31.19 -7.01 -3.78
CA ASP A 360 -31.67 -6.81 -2.41
C ASP A 360 -31.09 -7.81 -1.39
N TYR A 361 -30.14 -8.67 -1.77
CA TYR A 361 -29.55 -9.68 -0.89
C TYR A 361 -28.97 -9.08 0.40
N LYS A 362 -28.39 -7.87 0.35
CA LYS A 362 -27.89 -7.17 1.56
C LYS A 362 -29.06 -6.87 2.51
N LEU A 363 -30.15 -6.35 1.97
CA LEU A 363 -31.34 -5.99 2.75
C LEU A 363 -32.07 -7.23 3.28
N GLU A 364 -32.24 -8.26 2.46
CA GLU A 364 -32.87 -9.53 2.86
C GLU A 364 -32.04 -10.26 3.91
N LYS A 365 -30.71 -10.24 3.80
CA LYS A 365 -29.83 -10.81 4.82
C LYS A 365 -29.90 -10.04 6.13
N LEU A 366 -30.02 -8.72 6.06
CA LEU A 366 -30.21 -7.88 7.24
C LEU A 366 -31.54 -8.18 7.93
N LYS A 367 -32.65 -8.26 7.18
CA LYS A 367 -33.96 -8.67 7.71
C LYS A 367 -33.90 -10.05 8.37
N SER A 368 -33.35 -11.04 7.66
CA SER A 368 -33.19 -12.41 8.19
C SER A 368 -32.37 -12.44 9.48
N LEU A 369 -31.32 -11.61 9.58
CA LEU A 369 -30.56 -11.48 10.81
C LEU A 369 -31.41 -10.87 11.93
N LEU A 370 -32.12 -9.77 11.66
CA LEU A 370 -32.94 -9.10 12.66
C LEU A 370 -34.08 -9.98 13.18
N ASP A 371 -34.70 -10.76 12.28
CA ASP A 371 -35.75 -11.73 12.66
C ASP A 371 -35.20 -12.80 13.61
N ARG A 372 -33.95 -13.27 13.40
CA ARG A 372 -33.28 -14.23 14.31
C ARG A 372 -32.88 -13.61 15.65
N VAL A 373 -32.58 -12.32 15.65
CA VAL A 373 -32.22 -11.55 16.86
C VAL A 373 -33.48 -11.24 17.69
N GLU A 374 -34.68 -11.32 17.09
CA GLU A 374 -35.98 -11.08 17.73
C GLU A 374 -36.10 -9.67 18.33
N VAL A 375 -35.50 -8.67 17.67
CA VAL A 375 -35.62 -7.26 18.05
C VAL A 375 -36.66 -6.61 17.14
N GLU A 376 -37.59 -5.86 17.72
CA GLU A 376 -38.55 -5.06 16.95
C GLU A 376 -37.81 -3.99 16.14
N TYR A 377 -38.13 -3.89 14.84
CA TYR A 377 -37.55 -2.87 13.98
C TYR A 377 -38.59 -2.33 12.99
N GLU A 378 -38.42 -1.08 12.61
CA GLU A 378 -39.11 -0.45 11.48
C GLU A 378 -38.10 -0.18 10.37
N LEU A 379 -38.31 -0.81 9.20
CA LEU A 379 -37.52 -0.55 8.00
C LEU A 379 -38.21 0.54 7.17
N THR A 380 -37.52 1.64 6.93
CA THR A 380 -38.03 2.78 6.16
C THR A 380 -37.06 3.16 5.05
N ASN A 381 -37.56 3.44 3.85
CA ASN A 381 -36.76 4.07 2.81
C ASN A 381 -36.64 5.56 3.12
N PHE A 382 -35.45 6.12 2.96
CA PHE A 382 -35.29 7.57 3.05
C PHE A 382 -35.94 8.24 1.85
N ILE A 383 -36.65 9.35 2.09
CA ILE A 383 -37.37 10.10 1.06
C ILE A 383 -36.71 11.46 0.93
N ASP A 384 -36.38 11.86 -0.30
CA ASP A 384 -35.89 13.21 -0.56
C ASP A 384 -37.08 14.18 -0.58
N SER A 385 -37.05 15.17 0.30
CA SER A 385 -38.15 16.12 0.49
C SER A 385 -38.42 16.99 -0.75
N ARG A 386 -37.45 17.11 -1.68
CA ARG A 386 -37.56 18.00 -2.84
C ARG A 386 -38.41 17.44 -3.97
N ASN A 387 -38.47 16.12 -4.11
CA ASN A 387 -39.25 15.46 -5.16
C ASN A 387 -40.13 14.31 -4.62
N SER A 388 -40.13 14.06 -3.30
CA SER A 388 -40.89 12.98 -2.65
C SER A 388 -40.58 11.57 -3.18
N SER A 389 -39.43 11.38 -3.84
CA SER A 389 -38.97 10.07 -4.28
C SER A 389 -38.10 9.41 -3.22
N PRO A 390 -37.91 8.07 -3.26
CA PRO A 390 -36.82 7.43 -2.55
C PRO A 390 -35.50 8.14 -2.84
N ALA A 391 -34.77 8.45 -1.78
CA ALA A 391 -33.46 9.07 -1.87
C ALA A 391 -32.44 8.02 -2.29
N GLY A 392 -31.62 8.35 -3.28
CA GLY A 392 -30.78 7.38 -3.95
C GLY A 392 -29.76 8.00 -4.89
N THR A 393 -28.93 7.13 -5.46
CA THR A 393 -27.95 7.47 -6.50
C THR A 393 -28.24 6.63 -7.74
N THR A 394 -28.08 7.20 -8.93
CA THR A 394 -28.30 6.48 -10.18
C THR A 394 -27.08 6.67 -11.09
N HIS A 395 -26.55 5.56 -11.60
CA HIS A 395 -25.46 5.56 -12.58
C HIS A 395 -26.03 5.41 -13.98
N PHE A 396 -25.53 6.26 -14.87
CA PHE A 396 -25.84 6.23 -16.28
C PHE A 396 -24.60 5.85 -17.08
N ALA A 397 -24.79 5.10 -18.16
CA ALA A 397 -23.79 4.93 -19.20
C ALA A 397 -24.45 4.98 -20.58
N GLY A 398 -23.75 5.59 -21.54
CA GLY A 398 -24.14 5.56 -22.94
C GLY A 398 -22.94 5.36 -23.85
N TYR A 399 -23.19 4.65 -24.95
CA TYR A 399 -22.19 4.44 -25.98
C TYR A 399 -22.20 5.60 -26.96
N GLY A 400 -21.15 6.42 -26.92
CA GLY A 400 -20.91 7.48 -27.89
C GLY A 400 -20.44 6.89 -29.21
N VAL A 401 -21.31 6.91 -30.22
CA VAL A 401 -21.01 6.51 -31.60
C VAL A 401 -20.62 7.76 -32.39
N GLN A 402 -19.42 7.76 -32.96
CA GLN A 402 -19.04 8.86 -33.83
C GLN A 402 -19.77 8.76 -35.16
N LEU A 403 -20.46 9.84 -35.55
CA LEU A 403 -21.21 9.91 -36.81
C LEU A 403 -20.29 10.13 -38.02
N PHE A 404 -19.15 10.78 -37.78
CA PHE A 404 -18.11 11.03 -38.76
C PHE A 404 -16.76 10.64 -38.15
N LYS A 405 -15.85 10.12 -38.97
CA LYS A 405 -14.47 9.95 -38.51
C LYS A 405 -13.71 11.24 -38.79
N PRO A 406 -13.08 11.88 -37.80
CA PRO A 406 -12.23 13.02 -38.07
C PRO A 406 -11.06 12.59 -38.96
N GLU A 407 -10.58 13.50 -39.81
CA GLU A 407 -9.41 13.25 -40.69
C GLU A 407 -8.16 12.93 -39.88
N LEU A 408 -8.02 13.59 -38.73
CA LEU A 408 -6.96 13.34 -37.74
C LEU A 408 -7.57 12.65 -36.52
N GLN A 409 -6.99 11.53 -36.13
CA GLN A 409 -7.41 10.74 -34.97
C GLN A 409 -6.28 10.66 -33.96
N TYR A 410 -6.62 10.85 -32.70
CA TYR A 410 -5.67 10.84 -31.60
C TYR A 410 -5.95 9.69 -30.64
N PRO A 411 -4.92 8.96 -30.16
CA PRO A 411 -5.10 7.79 -29.30
C PRO A 411 -5.83 8.07 -27.97
N SER A 412 -5.80 9.33 -27.51
CA SER A 412 -6.41 9.75 -26.25
C SER A 412 -6.98 11.17 -26.32
N ILE A 413 -7.82 11.51 -25.33
CA ILE A 413 -8.32 12.88 -25.17
C ILE A 413 -7.19 13.86 -24.82
N GLN A 414 -6.15 13.39 -24.14
CA GLN A 414 -4.94 14.17 -23.86
C GLN A 414 -4.17 14.49 -25.15
N ASP A 415 -4.04 13.52 -26.05
CA ASP A 415 -3.39 13.71 -27.34
C ASP A 415 -4.21 14.64 -28.23
N SER A 416 -5.55 14.49 -28.21
CA SER A 416 -6.48 15.41 -28.88
C SER A 416 -6.30 16.85 -28.38
N TYR A 417 -6.17 17.03 -27.07
CA TYR A 417 -5.97 18.35 -26.46
C TYR A 417 -4.63 18.97 -26.87
N ASN A 418 -3.54 18.19 -26.83
CA ASN A 418 -2.22 18.67 -27.21
C ASN A 418 -2.20 19.08 -28.67
N ALA A 419 -2.76 18.26 -29.56
CA ALA A 419 -2.80 18.56 -30.98
C ALA A 419 -3.66 19.77 -31.30
N LEU A 420 -4.82 19.92 -30.66
CA LEU A 420 -5.66 21.09 -30.86
C LEU A 420 -4.94 22.37 -30.40
N LYS A 421 -4.24 22.32 -29.26
CA LYS A 421 -3.42 23.42 -28.77
C LYS A 421 -2.29 23.81 -29.73
N GLU A 422 -1.68 22.84 -30.40
CA GLU A 422 -0.65 23.08 -31.42
C GLU A 422 -1.24 23.69 -32.71
N LEU A 423 -2.42 23.23 -33.14
CA LEU A 423 -3.06 23.67 -34.38
C LEU A 423 -3.70 25.07 -34.27
N ASN A 424 -4.27 25.42 -33.11
CA ASN A 424 -4.99 26.69 -32.92
C ASN A 424 -4.82 27.25 -31.48
N PRO A 425 -3.64 27.79 -31.14
CA PRO A 425 -3.36 28.28 -29.79
C PRO A 425 -4.23 29.49 -29.37
N GLU A 426 -4.70 30.31 -30.32
CA GLU A 426 -5.51 31.50 -30.03
C GLU A 426 -7.01 31.19 -29.92
N THR A 427 -7.55 30.37 -30.82
CA THR A 427 -8.99 30.10 -30.95
C THR A 427 -9.57 29.30 -29.78
N TYR A 428 -8.73 28.56 -29.05
CA TYR A 428 -9.19 27.61 -28.04
C TYR A 428 -9.06 28.09 -26.59
N ASN A 429 -8.28 29.13 -26.36
CA ASN A 429 -8.13 29.68 -25.02
C ASN A 429 -9.23 30.69 -24.66
N ASP A 430 -10.04 31.15 -25.63
CA ASP A 430 -11.10 32.13 -25.40
C ASP A 430 -12.24 32.09 -26.45
N PHE A 431 -12.85 30.92 -26.67
CA PHE A 431 -14.11 30.90 -27.45
C PHE A 431 -15.27 31.30 -26.54
N ASP A 432 -15.69 32.56 -26.60
CA ASP A 432 -16.69 33.12 -25.69
C ASP A 432 -16.30 32.80 -24.24
N GLY A 433 -15.13 33.26 -23.76
CA GLY A 433 -14.67 33.06 -22.38
C GLY A 433 -14.45 31.60 -21.97
N MET A 434 -14.53 30.63 -22.88
CA MET A 434 -14.31 29.22 -22.55
C MET A 434 -12.87 28.82 -22.81
N THR A 435 -12.33 28.03 -21.89
CA THR A 435 -10.97 27.51 -21.93
C THR A 435 -11.01 26.03 -21.59
N LEU A 436 -10.29 25.22 -22.37
CA LEU A 436 -9.98 23.85 -22.00
C LEU A 436 -8.62 23.77 -21.35
N VAL A 437 -8.56 23.04 -20.25
CA VAL A 437 -7.36 22.93 -19.43
C VAL A 437 -7.13 21.47 -19.07
N LYS A 438 -5.91 21.01 -19.27
CA LYS A 438 -5.47 19.71 -18.73
C LYS A 438 -5.27 19.83 -17.23
N GLY A 439 -5.67 18.82 -16.46
CA GLY A 439 -5.66 18.86 -14.99
C GLY A 439 -4.35 19.36 -14.38
N ASP A 440 -3.21 18.85 -14.83
CA ASP A 440 -1.87 19.21 -14.33
C ASP A 440 -1.41 20.64 -14.69
N LYS A 441 -2.23 21.41 -15.40
CA LYS A 441 -1.96 22.80 -15.82
C LYS A 441 -2.86 23.82 -15.12
N LEU A 442 -3.79 23.39 -14.28
CA LEU A 442 -4.60 24.31 -13.49
C LEU A 442 -3.76 25.00 -12.43
N ASN A 443 -3.91 26.32 -12.32
CA ASN A 443 -3.23 27.11 -11.30
C ASN A 443 -4.01 27.03 -9.96
N LYS A 444 -3.31 27.31 -8.86
CA LYS A 444 -3.88 27.24 -7.51
C LYS A 444 -5.09 28.17 -7.29
N LYS A 445 -5.09 29.34 -7.93
CA LYS A 445 -6.19 30.33 -7.80
C LYS A 445 -7.48 29.79 -8.42
N ASP A 446 -7.39 29.21 -9.61
CA ASP A 446 -8.53 28.62 -10.30
C ASP A 446 -9.06 27.43 -9.54
N ILE A 447 -8.19 26.53 -9.04
CA ILE A 447 -8.61 25.37 -8.24
C ILE A 447 -9.42 25.80 -7.01
N GLU A 448 -9.00 26.85 -6.32
CA GLU A 448 -9.73 27.37 -5.16
C GLU A 448 -11.11 27.91 -5.55
N ALA A 449 -11.19 28.71 -6.62
CA ALA A 449 -12.46 29.27 -7.09
C ALA A 449 -13.42 28.18 -7.60
N LEU A 450 -12.89 27.19 -8.32
CA LEU A 450 -13.64 26.03 -8.80
C LEU A 450 -14.16 25.17 -7.64
N TRP A 451 -13.34 24.96 -6.59
CA TRP A 451 -13.77 24.28 -5.38
C TRP A 451 -14.90 25.03 -4.68
N GLN A 452 -14.80 26.35 -4.51
CA GLN A 452 -15.85 27.14 -3.87
C GLN A 452 -17.19 27.03 -4.60
N MET A 453 -17.15 27.11 -5.93
CA MET A 453 -18.34 26.91 -6.78
C MET A 453 -18.89 25.48 -6.63
N TYR A 454 -18.03 24.46 -6.67
CA TYR A 454 -18.39 23.06 -6.50
C TYR A 454 -19.04 22.80 -5.13
N ASP A 455 -18.38 23.22 -4.05
CA ASP A 455 -18.79 22.94 -2.68
C ASP A 455 -20.17 23.55 -2.37
N VAL A 456 -20.41 24.80 -2.77
CA VAL A 456 -21.71 25.46 -2.56
C VAL A 456 -22.83 24.69 -3.27
N GLN A 457 -22.66 24.42 -4.57
CA GLN A 457 -23.71 23.81 -5.38
C GLN A 457 -23.99 22.36 -4.96
N PHE A 458 -22.95 21.57 -4.70
CA PHE A 458 -23.12 20.19 -4.28
C PHE A 458 -23.63 20.10 -2.83
N THR A 459 -23.24 21.00 -1.92
CA THR A 459 -23.81 21.04 -0.56
C THR A 459 -25.32 21.27 -0.60
N ASN A 460 -25.79 22.19 -1.43
CA ASN A 460 -27.21 22.41 -1.64
C ASN A 460 -27.89 21.16 -2.24
N LEU A 461 -27.25 20.52 -3.22
CA LEU A 461 -27.77 19.33 -3.89
C LEU A 461 -27.87 18.10 -2.96
N ILE A 462 -26.99 17.94 -1.97
CA ILE A 462 -26.96 16.74 -1.12
C ILE A 462 -27.64 16.93 0.23
N SER A 463 -28.06 18.16 0.57
CA SER A 463 -28.62 18.50 1.88
C SER A 463 -29.81 17.64 2.33
N GLU A 464 -30.55 17.09 1.36
CA GLU A 464 -31.72 16.23 1.55
C GLU A 464 -31.47 14.78 1.06
N ASN A 465 -30.21 14.39 0.86
CA ASN A 465 -29.83 13.06 0.38
C ASN A 465 -28.93 12.33 1.42
N PRO A 466 -29.20 11.04 1.71
CA PRO A 466 -28.41 10.23 2.63
C PRO A 466 -27.00 9.89 2.11
N SER A 467 -26.77 10.02 0.81
CA SER A 467 -25.45 9.89 0.18
C SER A 467 -24.73 11.24 0.18
N MET A 468 -23.43 11.22 0.45
CA MET A 468 -22.61 12.42 0.43
C MET A 468 -22.50 13.00 -0.98
N GLN A 469 -22.41 12.18 -2.04
CA GLN A 469 -22.29 12.55 -3.48
C GLN A 469 -21.50 13.84 -3.81
N LYS A 470 -20.58 14.23 -2.95
CA LYS A 470 -19.78 15.44 -2.99
C LYS A 470 -18.38 15.03 -2.57
N GLN A 471 -17.42 15.33 -3.41
CA GLN A 471 -16.02 15.06 -3.11
C GLN A 471 -15.55 15.95 -1.96
N THR A 472 -14.62 15.45 -1.15
CA THR A 472 -13.84 16.32 -0.28
C THR A 472 -13.00 17.28 -1.12
N LYS A 473 -12.53 18.39 -0.53
CA LYS A 473 -11.63 19.33 -1.22
C LYS A 473 -10.36 18.63 -1.74
N GLU A 474 -9.82 17.70 -0.95
CA GLU A 474 -8.63 16.93 -1.30
C GLU A 474 -8.90 16.02 -2.49
N ASP A 475 -9.99 15.24 -2.46
CA ASP A 475 -10.35 14.34 -3.55
C ASP A 475 -10.70 15.11 -4.83
N PHE A 476 -11.48 16.19 -4.72
CA PHE A 476 -11.78 17.08 -5.85
C PHE A 476 -10.51 17.61 -6.48
N THR A 477 -9.59 18.15 -5.66
CA THR A 477 -8.31 18.70 -6.15
C THR A 477 -7.46 17.62 -6.79
N LYS A 478 -7.36 16.44 -6.18
CA LYS A 478 -6.60 15.29 -6.69
C LYS A 478 -7.15 14.79 -8.02
N THR A 479 -8.46 14.64 -8.14
CA THR A 479 -9.11 14.24 -9.40
C THR A 479 -8.93 15.32 -10.47
N LEU A 480 -9.14 16.58 -10.12
CA LEU A 480 -9.07 17.69 -11.07
C LEU A 480 -7.64 17.92 -11.59
N LEU A 481 -6.62 17.78 -10.74
CA LEU A 481 -5.20 17.92 -11.11
C LEU A 481 -4.61 16.71 -11.82
N ASN A 482 -5.37 15.62 -11.97
CA ASN A 482 -4.85 14.41 -12.57
C ASN A 482 -4.51 14.63 -14.07
N PRO A 483 -3.37 14.13 -14.59
CA PRO A 483 -3.04 14.24 -16.01
C PRO A 483 -4.05 13.56 -16.95
N ALA A 484 -4.83 12.58 -16.45
CA ALA A 484 -5.91 11.92 -17.17
C ALA A 484 -7.24 12.71 -17.14
N THR A 485 -7.26 13.89 -16.51
CA THR A 485 -8.42 14.78 -16.45
C THR A 485 -8.29 15.92 -17.47
N VAL A 486 -9.39 16.19 -18.16
CA VAL A 486 -9.55 17.38 -19.01
C VAL A 486 -10.77 18.16 -18.53
N ALA A 487 -10.58 19.46 -18.27
CA ALA A 487 -11.60 20.33 -17.72
C ALA A 487 -11.94 21.46 -18.70
N GLY A 488 -13.24 21.63 -18.99
CA GLY A 488 -13.79 22.78 -19.69
C GLY A 488 -14.28 23.81 -18.68
N ILE A 489 -13.74 25.02 -18.76
CA ILE A 489 -14.02 26.12 -17.83
C ILE A 489 -14.55 27.31 -18.61
N LYS A 490 -15.66 27.90 -18.17
CA LYS A 490 -16.12 29.21 -18.66
C LYS A 490 -15.68 30.28 -17.65
N TYR A 491 -15.03 31.31 -18.15
CA TYR A 491 -14.64 32.50 -17.41
C TYR A 491 -15.56 33.67 -17.76
N LYS A 492 -15.72 34.58 -16.80
CA LYS A 492 -16.30 35.91 -16.98
C LYS A 492 -15.51 36.87 -16.10
N ASP A 493 -15.02 37.96 -16.68
CA ASP A 493 -14.18 38.96 -15.99
C ASP A 493 -12.97 38.33 -15.27
N GLY A 494 -12.36 37.31 -15.89
CA GLY A 494 -11.21 36.59 -15.36
C GLY A 494 -11.50 35.67 -14.17
N GLN A 495 -12.77 35.39 -13.86
CA GLN A 495 -13.21 34.46 -12.81
C GLN A 495 -13.91 33.24 -13.42
N PRO A 496 -13.63 32.01 -12.97
CA PRO A 496 -14.35 30.84 -13.43
C PRO A 496 -15.80 30.88 -12.93
N ILE A 497 -16.76 30.70 -13.84
CA ILE A 497 -18.21 30.70 -13.56
C ILE A 497 -18.90 29.39 -13.94
N CYS A 498 -18.23 28.49 -14.66
CA CYS A 498 -18.74 27.16 -14.94
C CYS A 498 -17.58 26.17 -15.12
N LEU A 499 -17.79 24.93 -14.67
CA LEU A 499 -16.86 23.81 -14.80
C LEU A 499 -17.61 22.57 -15.26
N ALA A 500 -17.01 21.86 -16.22
CA ALA A 500 -17.30 20.46 -16.53
C ALA A 500 -15.94 19.76 -16.76
N TYR A 501 -15.82 18.47 -16.45
CA TYR A 501 -14.56 17.77 -16.65
C TYR A 501 -14.76 16.28 -16.87
N PHE A 502 -13.92 15.68 -17.72
CA PHE A 502 -13.88 14.25 -17.95
C PHE A 502 -12.61 13.65 -17.35
N VAL A 503 -12.76 12.44 -16.80
CA VAL A 503 -11.66 11.63 -16.26
C VAL A 503 -11.61 10.32 -17.04
N SER A 504 -10.48 10.04 -17.68
CA SER A 504 -10.30 8.81 -18.47
C SER A 504 -9.73 7.63 -17.67
N ASP A 505 -9.16 7.90 -16.49
CA ASP A 505 -8.64 6.86 -15.59
C ASP A 505 -9.44 6.79 -14.30
N LEU A 506 -10.37 5.84 -14.26
CA LEU A 506 -11.31 5.63 -13.15
C LEU A 506 -10.63 5.28 -11.82
N ARG A 507 -9.38 4.82 -11.84
CA ARG A 507 -8.61 4.56 -10.60
C ARG A 507 -8.37 5.82 -9.77
N ASN A 508 -8.57 6.99 -10.38
CA ASN A 508 -8.46 8.29 -9.71
C ASN A 508 -9.78 8.77 -9.10
N ILE A 509 -10.82 7.93 -9.13
CA ILE A 509 -12.14 8.19 -8.58
C ILE A 509 -12.41 7.12 -7.53
N TYR A 510 -12.17 7.46 -6.26
CA TYR A 510 -12.07 6.46 -5.18
C TYR A 510 -13.36 5.66 -4.94
N TRP A 511 -14.52 6.25 -5.24
CA TRP A 511 -15.84 5.63 -5.02
C TRP A 511 -16.28 4.76 -6.20
N LEU A 512 -15.51 4.67 -7.30
CA LEU A 512 -15.86 3.83 -8.45
C LEU A 512 -15.04 2.55 -8.47
N ARG A 513 -15.70 1.45 -8.87
CA ARG A 513 -15.02 0.17 -9.12
C ARG A 513 -14.56 0.09 -10.57
N SER A 514 -13.28 0.36 -10.82
CA SER A 514 -12.72 0.36 -12.18
C SER A 514 -12.91 -0.98 -12.92
N GLU A 515 -12.94 -2.08 -12.17
CA GLU A 515 -13.11 -3.45 -12.63
C GLU A 515 -14.51 -3.67 -13.21
N TYR A 516 -15.56 -3.14 -12.57
CA TYR A 516 -16.94 -3.20 -13.07
C TYR A 516 -17.02 -2.67 -14.50
N TYR A 517 -16.43 -1.50 -14.74
CA TYR A 517 -16.49 -0.86 -16.05
C TYR A 517 -15.68 -1.60 -17.11
N LYS A 518 -14.54 -2.22 -16.73
CA LYS A 518 -13.76 -3.09 -17.63
C LYS A 518 -14.53 -4.36 -18.02
N GLU A 519 -15.25 -4.96 -17.07
CA GLU A 519 -16.07 -6.15 -17.28
C GLU A 519 -17.31 -5.83 -18.12
N GLN A 520 -18.00 -4.73 -17.82
CA GLN A 520 -19.23 -4.33 -18.48
C GLN A 520 -18.98 -3.77 -19.89
N PHE A 521 -17.85 -3.10 -20.11
CA PHE A 521 -17.50 -2.46 -21.38
C PHE A 521 -16.11 -2.89 -21.88
N PRO A 522 -15.91 -4.19 -22.20
CA PRO A 522 -14.60 -4.73 -22.52
C PRO A 522 -14.01 -4.08 -23.77
N GLY A 523 -12.76 -3.62 -23.65
CA GLY A 523 -12.01 -2.99 -24.75
C GLY A 523 -12.54 -1.60 -25.17
N LYS A 524 -13.44 -1.00 -24.40
CA LYS A 524 -13.93 0.36 -24.66
C LYS A 524 -13.16 1.38 -23.85
N ASN A 525 -12.99 2.57 -24.42
CA ASN A 525 -12.59 3.74 -23.65
C ASN A 525 -13.77 4.21 -22.82
N ILE A 526 -13.48 4.66 -21.60
CA ILE A 526 -14.49 5.09 -20.65
C ILE A 526 -14.09 6.47 -20.16
N TRP A 527 -15.01 7.42 -20.30
CA TRP A 527 -14.89 8.74 -19.68
C TRP A 527 -15.96 8.87 -18.63
N TYR A 528 -15.51 9.05 -17.40
CA TYR A 528 -16.39 9.39 -16.33
C TYR A 528 -16.51 10.90 -16.22
N PHE A 529 -17.73 11.37 -16.04
CA PHE A 529 -18.10 12.77 -15.93
C PHE A 529 -18.49 13.05 -14.47
N PRO A 530 -17.54 13.45 -13.60
CA PRO A 530 -17.80 13.52 -12.16
C PRO A 530 -18.74 14.67 -11.78
N GLY A 531 -18.82 15.71 -12.59
CA GLY A 531 -19.70 16.82 -12.29
C GLY A 531 -19.69 17.93 -13.31
N ILE A 532 -20.78 18.69 -13.27
CA ILE A 532 -20.96 19.97 -13.93
C ILE A 532 -21.51 20.96 -12.94
N VAL A 533 -20.91 22.13 -12.89
CA VAL A 533 -21.29 23.15 -11.92
C VAL A 533 -21.19 24.53 -12.53
N THR A 534 -22.17 25.38 -12.21
CA THR A 534 -22.20 26.79 -12.59
C THR A 534 -22.32 27.62 -11.32
N ASP A 535 -21.61 28.73 -11.25
CA ASP A 535 -21.71 29.70 -10.16
C ASP A 535 -23.17 30.16 -10.04
N GLU A 536 -23.71 30.17 -8.82
CA GLU A 536 -25.14 30.40 -8.59
C GLU A 536 -25.64 31.71 -9.24
N ARG A 537 -24.81 32.76 -9.20
CA ARG A 537 -25.12 34.10 -9.77
C ARG A 537 -25.18 34.09 -11.30
N HIS A 538 -24.72 33.01 -11.92
CA HIS A 538 -24.67 32.80 -13.37
C HIS A 538 -25.56 31.63 -13.82
N SER A 539 -26.40 31.10 -12.93
CA SER A 539 -27.36 30.05 -13.26
C SER A 539 -28.35 30.51 -14.34
N GLY A 540 -28.84 29.57 -15.16
CA GLY A 540 -29.76 29.85 -16.26
C GLY A 540 -29.13 30.40 -17.54
N GLY A 541 -27.83 30.75 -17.54
CA GLY A 541 -27.10 31.25 -18.71
C GLY A 541 -26.69 30.18 -19.74
N ALA A 542 -27.16 28.94 -19.60
CA ALA A 542 -26.78 27.79 -20.45
C ALA A 542 -25.26 27.54 -20.58
N HIS A 543 -24.46 28.01 -19.60
CA HIS A 543 -23.00 27.85 -19.61
C HIS A 543 -22.58 26.39 -19.62
N SER A 544 -23.29 25.55 -18.87
CA SER A 544 -23.13 24.10 -18.82
C SER A 544 -23.17 23.43 -20.19
N LEU A 545 -24.16 23.79 -21.01
CA LEU A 545 -24.32 23.25 -22.37
C LEU A 545 -23.08 23.56 -23.23
N LYS A 546 -22.57 24.78 -23.13
CA LYS A 546 -21.41 25.23 -23.91
C LYS A 546 -20.13 24.50 -23.51
N VAL A 547 -19.85 24.34 -22.21
CA VAL A 547 -18.64 23.63 -21.76
C VAL A 547 -18.71 22.13 -22.03
N VAL A 548 -19.89 21.50 -21.92
CA VAL A 548 -20.05 20.07 -22.28
C VAL A 548 -19.91 19.86 -23.78
N LYS A 549 -20.47 20.76 -24.60
CA LYS A 549 -20.27 20.73 -26.05
C LYS A 549 -18.78 20.80 -26.40
N MET A 550 -18.06 21.76 -25.80
CA MET A 550 -16.62 21.94 -26.02
C MET A 550 -15.81 20.68 -25.65
N LEU A 551 -16.13 20.03 -24.53
CA LEU A 551 -15.52 18.75 -24.14
C LEU A 551 -15.88 17.61 -25.10
N THR A 552 -17.12 17.59 -25.61
CA THR A 552 -17.60 16.59 -26.58
C THR A 552 -16.92 16.74 -27.94
N ASP A 553 -16.70 17.98 -28.39
CA ASP A 553 -15.99 18.28 -29.63
C ASP A 553 -14.52 17.83 -29.52
N LEU A 554 -13.87 18.05 -28.37
CA LEU A 554 -12.52 17.53 -28.10
C LEU A 554 -12.49 15.99 -28.12
N ALA A 555 -13.46 15.38 -27.47
CA ALA A 555 -13.66 13.94 -27.43
C ALA A 555 -13.80 13.31 -28.82
N HIS A 556 -14.56 13.95 -29.71
CA HIS A 556 -14.76 13.50 -31.08
C HIS A 556 -13.43 13.35 -31.85
N MET A 557 -12.47 14.25 -31.63
CA MET A 557 -11.16 14.22 -32.29
C MET A 557 -10.35 12.94 -32.01
N THR A 558 -10.69 12.18 -30.99
CA THR A 558 -10.03 10.89 -30.75
C THR A 558 -10.27 9.89 -31.88
N GLY A 559 -11.37 10.01 -32.62
CA GLY A 559 -11.78 8.97 -33.57
C GLY A 559 -12.30 7.68 -32.90
N ILE A 560 -12.39 7.65 -31.56
CA ILE A 560 -12.67 6.45 -30.79
C ILE A 560 -14.07 6.51 -30.17
N ASN A 561 -14.84 5.44 -30.39
CA ASN A 561 -16.11 5.26 -29.72
C ASN A 561 -15.88 5.07 -28.21
N THR A 562 -16.57 5.86 -27.41
CA THR A 562 -16.31 5.97 -25.97
C THR A 562 -17.58 5.77 -25.17
N ILE A 563 -17.48 5.12 -24.01
CA ILE A 563 -18.53 5.09 -23.02
C ILE A 563 -18.44 6.37 -22.20
N ILE A 564 -19.53 7.14 -22.18
CA ILE A 564 -19.68 8.27 -21.27
C ILE A 564 -20.55 7.78 -20.12
N THR A 565 -20.05 7.94 -18.90
CA THR A 565 -20.74 7.51 -17.68
C THR A 565 -20.65 8.56 -16.59
N PHE A 566 -21.68 8.62 -15.74
CA PHE A 566 -21.76 9.53 -14.62
C PHE A 566 -22.79 9.03 -13.61
N GLN A 567 -22.82 9.69 -12.46
CA GLN A 567 -23.72 9.41 -11.36
C GLN A 567 -24.56 10.65 -11.05
N THR A 568 -25.82 10.44 -10.68
CA THR A 568 -26.75 11.49 -10.26
C THR A 568 -27.38 11.18 -8.91
N THR A 569 -27.97 12.18 -8.25
CA THR A 569 -28.94 11.96 -7.17
C THR A 569 -30.28 11.52 -7.78
N ASN A 570 -31.21 11.09 -6.93
CA ASN A 570 -32.62 10.93 -7.28
C ASN A 570 -33.29 12.23 -7.77
N VAL A 571 -32.78 13.41 -7.44
CA VAL A 571 -33.28 14.70 -7.95
C VAL A 571 -32.71 15.00 -9.32
N SER A 572 -31.42 14.72 -9.53
CA SER A 572 -30.73 15.08 -10.77
C SER A 572 -30.85 14.05 -11.89
N LYS A 573 -31.28 12.82 -11.59
CA LYS A 573 -31.49 11.76 -12.59
C LYS A 573 -32.53 12.10 -13.66
N ASP A 574 -33.50 12.96 -13.36
CA ASP A 574 -34.60 13.26 -14.29
C ASP A 574 -34.22 14.30 -15.36
N TYR A 575 -33.16 15.08 -15.14
CA TYR A 575 -32.77 16.19 -16.02
C TYR A 575 -31.31 16.13 -16.51
N ILE A 576 -30.34 15.66 -15.71
CA ILE A 576 -28.93 15.61 -16.14
C ILE A 576 -28.72 14.69 -17.35
N PRO A 577 -29.27 13.45 -17.39
CA PRO A 577 -29.10 12.59 -18.56
C PRO A 577 -29.64 13.23 -19.84
N LYS A 578 -30.82 13.86 -19.78
CA LYS A 578 -31.41 14.58 -20.93
C LYS A 578 -30.51 15.72 -21.41
N ILE A 579 -29.93 16.49 -20.48
CA ILE A 579 -28.98 17.56 -20.81
C ILE A 579 -27.75 16.97 -21.50
N VAL A 580 -27.17 15.90 -20.96
CA VAL A 580 -25.98 15.25 -21.52
C VAL A 580 -26.25 14.70 -22.92
N GLU A 581 -27.34 13.96 -23.11
CA GLU A 581 -27.76 13.45 -24.42
C GLU A 581 -28.01 14.59 -25.41
N GLN A 582 -28.80 15.59 -25.02
CA GLN A 582 -29.15 16.70 -25.90
C GLN A 582 -27.89 17.46 -26.35
N VAL A 583 -26.96 17.74 -25.43
CA VAL A 583 -25.74 18.48 -25.77
C VAL A 583 -24.86 17.66 -26.70
N ILE A 584 -24.61 16.39 -26.37
CA ILE A 584 -23.75 15.52 -27.19
C ILE A 584 -24.36 15.33 -28.58
N ASN A 585 -25.65 15.00 -28.67
CA ASN A 585 -26.32 14.77 -29.95
C ASN A 585 -26.42 16.06 -30.78
N SER A 586 -26.49 17.24 -30.15
CA SER A 586 -26.52 18.53 -30.84
C SER A 586 -25.21 18.92 -31.52
N THR A 587 -24.08 18.26 -31.19
CA THR A 587 -22.82 18.55 -31.89
C THR A 587 -22.84 18.05 -33.33
N GLY A 588 -23.70 17.07 -33.64
CA GLY A 588 -23.74 16.40 -34.95
C GLY A 588 -22.50 15.54 -35.23
N THR A 589 -21.58 15.41 -34.27
CA THR A 589 -20.32 14.66 -34.42
C THR A 589 -20.36 13.31 -33.71
N THR A 590 -21.17 13.21 -32.66
CA THR A 590 -21.33 12.01 -31.83
C THR A 590 -22.81 11.84 -31.52
N GLU A 591 -23.29 10.60 -31.57
CA GLU A 591 -24.61 10.20 -31.09
C GLU A 591 -24.45 9.36 -29.83
N ILE A 592 -25.26 9.64 -28.82
CA ILE A 592 -25.32 8.89 -27.57
C ILE A 592 -26.78 8.65 -27.17
N SER A 593 -27.02 7.47 -26.61
CA SER A 593 -28.19 7.15 -25.82
C SER A 593 -27.73 6.61 -24.48
N LEU A 594 -28.20 7.24 -23.40
CA LEU A 594 -27.88 6.90 -22.03
C LEU A 594 -28.89 5.88 -21.50
N SER A 595 -28.39 4.97 -20.69
CA SER A 595 -29.18 3.99 -19.97
C SER A 595 -28.76 3.96 -18.51
N GLU A 596 -29.71 3.70 -17.62
CA GLU A 596 -29.42 3.41 -16.22
C GLU A 596 -28.69 2.06 -16.14
N ILE A 597 -27.54 2.05 -15.49
CA ILE A 597 -26.72 0.83 -15.31
C ILE A 597 -26.70 0.34 -13.85
N ALA A 598 -27.07 1.22 -12.91
CA ALA A 598 -27.30 0.88 -11.51
C ALA A 598 -28.12 1.97 -10.82
N ASN A 599 -28.98 1.56 -9.89
CA ASN A 599 -29.70 2.46 -9.00
C ASN A 599 -29.47 1.99 -7.55
N TYR A 600 -29.03 2.89 -6.67
CA TYR A 600 -28.79 2.60 -5.27
C TYR A 600 -29.80 3.32 -4.41
N ASN A 601 -30.44 2.56 -3.54
CA ASN A 601 -31.41 3.05 -2.56
C ASN A 601 -30.80 3.00 -1.15
N TYR A 602 -31.31 3.87 -0.28
CA TYR A 602 -30.92 3.93 1.11
C TYR A 602 -32.11 3.69 2.02
N SER A 603 -31.94 2.79 2.99
CA SER A 603 -32.96 2.51 4.01
C SER A 603 -32.39 2.65 5.41
N GLY A 604 -33.28 3.00 6.33
CA GLY A 604 -33.01 3.10 7.76
C GLY A 604 -33.83 2.09 8.55
N LEU A 605 -33.16 1.45 9.50
CA LEU A 605 -33.75 0.58 10.51
C LEU A 605 -33.81 1.32 11.84
N LYS A 606 -35.01 1.43 12.39
CA LYS A 606 -35.30 2.09 13.67
C LYS A 606 -35.68 1.01 14.69
N PHE A 607 -34.97 0.97 15.82
CA PHE A 607 -35.16 0.01 16.92
C PHE A 607 -35.88 0.61 18.13
#